data_AF-A0A496PT85-F1
#
_entry.id   AF-A0A496PT85-F1
#
_cell.length_a   1.000
_cell.length_b   1.000
_cell.length_c   1.000
_cell.angle_alpha   90.00
_cell.angle_beta   90.00
_cell.angle_gamma   90.00
#
_symmetry.space_group_name_H-M   'P 1'
#
loop_
_entity.id
_entity.type
_entity.pdbx_description
1 polymer ?
#
loop_
_entity_poly.entity_id
_entity_poly.type
_entity_poly.pdbx_seq_one_letter_code
_entity_poly.pdbx_strand_id
1 'polypeptide(L)'
;MIRKLAFSLLALVLMIWAVGCSDNPAETTTNQTLDLDSEFGGYTASAEKPGFDDPDLVAEADADEDYDDVMLASPAVEELIADPDAGYYHIRAVWGRLCYDSTVTEVTDWTGSLAISRGVEIIRRVIRFEPGDYILERTDPALIEWHSLTTVHNDGIAVDLFVPRPKPILDSILIPEVDSLDDTIWVTVIDTTYPELEPVTLTFETGPYSYTFSMEELVSLDTIVIIDDSNVVVFHGFKLDRFPCPRGFLSGRWGYNEEDEGVFRGTWMSKRGRISGYLKGHYGENSDGLKVFFGKWISSNGKFEGFLKGIYGQHPNYHANEHAFRRSTGWFAGGIFAANGAEIGVLKGRYGSRPNKSKGFFQGRWKLRCNDITDTISNEEEGF
;
A
#
# COMPACT_ATOMS: atom_id res chain seq x y z
N MET A 1 59.57 11.80 8.19
CA MET A 1 58.90 11.29 9.41
C MET A 1 57.40 11.62 9.45
N ILE A 2 56.70 11.62 8.32
CA ILE A 2 55.24 11.85 8.24
C ILE A 2 54.69 10.89 7.19
N ARG A 3 54.52 9.61 7.54
CA ARG A 3 53.94 8.61 6.62
C ARG A 3 53.39 7.34 7.29
N LYS A 4 53.25 7.32 8.63
CA LYS A 4 52.81 6.12 9.38
C LYS A 4 51.59 6.31 10.28
N LEU A 5 50.85 7.42 10.16
CA LEU A 5 49.67 7.68 10.99
C LEU A 5 48.32 7.65 10.26
N ALA A 6 48.29 7.43 8.94
CA ALA A 6 47.05 7.46 8.16
C ALA A 6 46.36 6.08 8.00
N PHE A 7 46.95 4.98 8.49
CA PHE A 7 46.44 3.64 8.24
C PHE A 7 45.73 2.97 9.44
N SER A 8 45.61 3.67 10.58
CA SER A 8 44.98 3.09 11.79
C SER A 8 43.59 3.66 12.09
N LEU A 9 43.06 4.60 11.30
CA LEU A 9 41.71 5.14 11.48
C LEU A 9 40.66 4.54 10.52
N LEU A 10 41.08 3.81 9.47
CA LEU A 10 40.16 3.20 8.49
C LEU A 10 39.62 1.82 8.93
N ALA A 11 40.18 1.21 9.98
CA ALA A 11 39.79 -0.12 10.45
C ALA A 11 38.72 -0.12 11.56
N LEU A 12 38.36 1.05 12.12
CA LEU A 12 37.37 1.15 13.19
C LEU A 12 35.96 1.57 12.72
N VAL A 13 35.82 2.00 11.46
CA VAL A 13 34.50 2.39 10.88
C VAL A 13 33.81 1.22 10.17
N LEU A 14 34.52 0.11 9.94
CA LEU A 14 34.00 -1.07 9.22
C LEU A 14 33.42 -2.17 10.13
N MET A 15 33.27 -1.93 11.43
CA MET A 15 32.78 -2.91 12.42
C MET A 15 31.37 -2.62 12.98
N ILE A 16 30.62 -1.67 12.42
CA ILE A 16 29.24 -1.36 12.86
C ILE A 16 28.17 -1.97 11.92
N TRP A 17 28.55 -2.59 10.80
CA TRP A 17 27.61 -3.14 9.82
C TRP A 17 27.42 -4.67 9.89
N ALA A 18 27.64 -5.26 11.06
CA ALA A 18 27.45 -6.69 11.30
C ALA A 18 26.42 -6.99 12.40
N VAL A 19 25.37 -6.17 12.52
CA VAL A 19 24.12 -6.61 13.17
C VAL A 19 23.36 -7.42 12.14
N GLY A 20 23.85 -8.64 11.93
CA GLY A 20 23.18 -9.64 11.09
C GLY A 20 21.88 -10.06 11.75
N CYS A 21 20.84 -10.19 10.92
CA CYS A 21 19.56 -10.80 11.25
C CYS A 21 19.78 -12.10 12.04
N SER A 22 19.51 -12.06 13.34
CA SER A 22 19.31 -13.28 14.11
C SER A 22 18.01 -13.90 13.62
N ASP A 23 18.04 -15.16 13.18
CA ASP A 23 16.84 -15.90 12.75
C ASP A 23 15.76 -16.02 13.82
N ASN A 24 16.06 -15.63 15.06
CA ASN A 24 15.11 -15.35 16.13
C ASN A 24 15.55 -14.07 16.86
N PRO A 25 14.91 -12.89 16.67
CA PRO A 25 14.94 -11.88 17.72
C PRO A 25 14.34 -12.57 18.95
N ALA A 26 15.11 -12.67 20.03
CA ALA A 26 14.60 -13.16 21.31
C ALA A 26 13.49 -12.19 21.73
N GLU A 27 12.24 -12.54 21.43
CA GLU A 27 11.10 -11.70 21.80
C GLU A 27 11.10 -11.59 23.31
N THR A 28 11.03 -10.36 23.82
CA THR A 28 10.85 -10.13 25.25
C THR A 28 9.43 -10.56 25.58
N THR A 29 9.27 -11.83 25.95
CA THR A 29 8.01 -12.45 26.33
C THR A 29 7.47 -11.73 27.56
N THR A 30 6.59 -10.78 27.32
CA THR A 30 5.56 -10.47 28.30
C THR A 30 4.65 -11.69 28.30
N ASN A 31 4.68 -12.47 29.38
CA ASN A 31 3.88 -13.69 29.59
C ASN A 31 2.37 -13.37 29.65
N GLN A 32 1.81 -12.77 28.60
CA GLN A 32 0.37 -12.70 28.40
C GLN A 32 -0.04 -14.02 27.78
N THR A 33 -0.69 -14.87 28.58
CA THR A 33 -1.35 -16.08 28.07
C THR A 33 -2.34 -15.67 26.99
N LEU A 34 -2.17 -16.20 25.79
CA LEU A 34 -3.05 -15.96 24.66
C LEU A 34 -4.49 -16.40 25.01
N ASP A 35 -5.42 -15.45 25.00
CA ASP A 35 -6.84 -15.71 25.23
C ASP A 35 -7.65 -15.26 23.99
N LEU A 36 -7.83 -16.20 23.06
CA LEU A 36 -8.61 -15.99 21.82
C LEU A 36 -10.13 -15.91 22.05
N ASP A 37 -10.60 -16.17 23.27
CA ASP A 37 -12.02 -16.05 23.63
C ASP A 37 -12.32 -14.68 24.27
N SER A 38 -11.28 -13.96 24.71
CA SER A 38 -11.43 -12.58 25.21
C SER A 38 -11.82 -11.59 24.10
N GLU A 39 -12.46 -10.49 24.48
CA GLU A 39 -13.03 -9.52 23.52
C GLU A 39 -12.00 -8.99 22.50
N PHE A 40 -10.76 -8.76 22.95
CA PHE A 40 -9.65 -8.23 22.16
C PHE A 40 -8.35 -9.03 22.32
N GLY A 41 -8.42 -10.35 22.54
CA GLY A 41 -7.22 -11.20 22.59
C GLY A 41 -6.23 -10.87 23.72
N GLY A 42 -6.71 -10.31 24.84
CA GLY A 42 -5.87 -9.88 25.96
C GLY A 42 -5.19 -8.51 25.81
N TYR A 43 -5.34 -7.83 24.67
CA TYR A 43 -4.76 -6.50 24.45
C TYR A 43 -5.45 -5.41 25.28
N THR A 44 -4.68 -4.40 25.71
CA THR A 44 -5.19 -3.22 26.43
C THR A 44 -4.93 -1.92 25.68
N ALA A 45 -5.66 -0.86 26.01
CA ALA A 45 -5.55 0.46 25.39
C ALA A 45 -4.35 1.30 25.91
N SER A 46 -3.38 0.68 26.58
CA SER A 46 -2.17 1.35 27.05
C SER A 46 -1.30 1.84 25.90
N ALA A 47 -0.48 2.86 26.11
CA ALA A 47 0.61 3.14 25.19
C ALA A 47 1.66 2.01 25.23
N GLU A 48 2.39 1.86 24.14
CA GLU A 48 3.53 0.94 23.98
C GLU A 48 4.78 1.74 23.62
N LYS A 49 5.94 1.08 23.57
CA LYS A 49 7.11 1.67 22.92
C LYS A 49 6.90 1.68 21.39
N PRO A 50 7.54 2.60 20.64
CA PRO A 50 7.58 2.56 19.18
C PRO A 50 7.93 1.16 18.67
N GLY A 51 7.24 0.71 17.63
CA GLY A 51 7.42 -0.64 17.07
C GLY A 51 7.09 -1.78 18.03
N PHE A 52 6.41 -1.55 19.16
CA PHE A 52 6.28 -2.56 20.23
C PHE A 52 7.63 -3.03 20.78
N ASP A 53 8.63 -2.12 20.85
CA ASP A 53 10.02 -2.41 21.24
C ASP A 53 10.76 -3.34 20.25
N ASP A 54 10.24 -3.49 19.03
CA ASP A 54 10.84 -4.28 17.96
C ASP A 54 11.71 -3.38 17.06
N PRO A 55 13.05 -3.43 17.18
CA PRO A 55 13.93 -2.59 16.38
C PRO A 55 13.91 -2.95 14.89
N ASP A 56 13.62 -4.22 14.54
CA ASP A 56 13.56 -4.64 13.14
C ASP A 56 12.34 -4.01 12.47
N LEU A 57 11.22 -3.94 13.18
CA LEU A 57 10.00 -3.32 12.68
C LEU A 57 10.15 -1.79 12.50
N VAL A 58 10.89 -1.14 13.40
CA VAL A 58 11.23 0.28 13.28
C VAL A 58 12.15 0.51 12.07
N ALA A 59 13.22 -0.29 11.94
CA ALA A 59 14.14 -0.19 10.81
C ALA A 59 13.45 -0.48 9.46
N GLU A 60 12.56 -1.48 9.42
CA GLU A 60 11.73 -1.81 8.25
C GLU A 60 10.84 -0.63 7.83
N ALA A 61 10.35 0.15 8.79
CA ALA A 61 9.55 1.35 8.53
C ALA A 61 10.40 2.54 8.04
N ASP A 62 11.59 2.71 8.61
CA ASP A 62 12.50 3.80 8.25
C ASP A 62 13.13 3.61 6.85
N ALA A 63 13.07 2.40 6.30
CA ALA A 63 13.57 2.09 4.96
C ALA A 63 12.67 2.60 3.81
N ASP A 64 11.47 3.10 4.12
CA ASP A 64 10.66 3.82 3.16
C ASP A 64 11.01 5.31 3.24
N GLU A 65 11.31 5.95 2.12
CA GLU A 65 11.70 7.36 2.08
C GLU A 65 10.63 8.21 1.38
N ASP A 66 10.34 9.40 1.93
CA ASP A 66 9.55 10.39 1.21
C ASP A 66 10.34 10.89 -0.01
N TYR A 67 9.67 10.97 -1.16
CA TYR A 67 10.27 11.47 -2.39
C TYR A 67 9.74 12.88 -2.69
N ASP A 68 10.64 13.85 -2.79
CA ASP A 68 10.32 15.23 -3.15
C ASP A 68 10.24 15.35 -4.68
N ASP A 69 9.08 15.01 -5.24
CA ASP A 69 8.88 14.97 -6.67
C ASP A 69 8.87 16.37 -7.31
N VAL A 70 9.84 16.61 -8.20
CA VAL A 70 10.00 17.87 -8.93
C VAL A 70 8.75 18.28 -9.72
N MET A 71 7.90 17.31 -10.11
CA MET A 71 6.64 17.59 -10.82
C MET A 71 5.66 18.40 -9.98
N LEU A 72 5.75 18.35 -8.64
CA LEU A 72 4.90 19.16 -7.75
C LEU A 72 5.15 20.67 -7.88
N ALA A 73 6.32 21.08 -8.39
CA ALA A 73 6.62 22.49 -8.62
C ALA A 73 6.05 23.04 -9.93
N SER A 74 5.48 22.18 -10.79
CA SER A 74 4.92 22.58 -12.08
C SER A 74 3.51 23.18 -11.91
N PRO A 75 3.24 24.42 -12.38
CA PRO A 75 1.92 25.03 -12.27
C PRO A 75 0.80 24.22 -12.93
N ALA A 76 1.08 23.52 -14.04
CA ALA A 76 0.09 22.68 -14.72
C ALA A 76 -0.30 21.44 -13.89
N VAL A 77 0.67 20.89 -13.13
CA VAL A 77 0.44 19.79 -12.20
C VAL A 77 -0.37 20.28 -11.01
N GLU A 78 -0.02 21.45 -10.46
CA GLU A 78 -0.75 22.08 -9.35
C GLU A 78 -2.22 22.34 -9.73
N GLU A 79 -2.49 22.87 -10.93
CA GLU A 79 -3.85 23.09 -11.43
C GLU A 79 -4.65 21.78 -11.49
N LEU A 80 -4.06 20.70 -12.02
CA LEU A 80 -4.73 19.40 -12.10
C LEU A 80 -4.98 18.77 -10.72
N ILE A 81 -4.03 18.90 -9.79
CA ILE A 81 -4.21 18.45 -8.41
C ILE A 81 -5.34 19.24 -7.75
N ALA A 82 -5.44 20.54 -8.02
CA ALA A 82 -6.50 21.40 -7.48
C ALA A 82 -7.88 21.12 -8.10
N ASP A 83 -7.96 20.63 -9.35
CA ASP A 83 -9.20 20.40 -10.09
C ASP A 83 -10.11 19.34 -9.42
N PRO A 84 -11.23 19.73 -8.77
CA PRO A 84 -12.10 18.79 -8.05
C PRO A 84 -12.70 17.68 -8.92
N ASP A 85 -12.78 17.87 -10.24
CA ASP A 85 -13.30 16.91 -11.19
C ASP A 85 -12.26 15.91 -11.71
N ALA A 86 -10.96 16.15 -11.44
CA ALA A 86 -9.91 15.22 -11.83
C ALA A 86 -10.00 13.91 -11.04
N GLY A 87 -9.94 12.79 -11.76
CA GLY A 87 -9.85 11.46 -11.15
C GLY A 87 -8.55 11.35 -10.35
N TYR A 88 -8.65 10.90 -9.11
CA TYR A 88 -7.50 10.72 -8.23
C TYR A 88 -7.38 9.24 -7.86
N TYR A 89 -6.25 8.64 -8.18
CA TYR A 89 -5.94 7.25 -7.87
C TYR A 89 -4.61 7.19 -7.12
N HIS A 90 -4.39 6.09 -6.43
CA HIS A 90 -3.11 5.79 -5.81
C HIS A 90 -2.72 4.37 -6.17
N ILE A 91 -1.47 4.16 -6.53
CA ILE A 91 -0.88 2.86 -6.75
C ILE A 91 0.41 2.72 -5.94
N ARG A 92 0.58 1.56 -5.30
CA ARG A 92 1.83 1.12 -4.71
C ARG A 92 2.26 -0.15 -5.42
N ALA A 93 3.46 -0.13 -5.99
CA ALA A 93 4.09 -1.27 -6.63
C ALA A 93 5.35 -1.64 -5.84
N VAL A 94 5.47 -2.91 -5.46
CA VAL A 94 6.64 -3.46 -4.76
C VAL A 94 7.14 -4.67 -5.51
N TRP A 95 8.43 -4.76 -5.77
CA TRP A 95 9.04 -5.84 -6.54
C TRP A 95 10.26 -6.43 -5.85
N GLY A 96 10.66 -7.65 -6.23
CA GLY A 96 11.75 -8.40 -5.61
C GLY A 96 11.25 -9.44 -4.60
N ARG A 97 12.01 -9.63 -3.51
CA ARG A 97 11.73 -10.65 -2.49
C ARG A 97 11.06 -10.04 -1.26
N LEU A 98 9.76 -10.32 -1.07
CA LEU A 98 8.99 -9.75 0.06
C LEU A 98 9.47 -10.19 1.45
N CYS A 99 10.22 -11.29 1.55
CA CYS A 99 10.89 -11.63 2.79
C CYS A 99 12.39 -11.70 2.55
N TYR A 100 13.12 -11.17 3.53
CA TYR A 100 14.57 -11.26 3.56
C TYR A 100 15.03 -12.71 3.33
N ASP A 101 16.03 -12.86 2.47
CA ASP A 101 16.70 -14.13 2.24
C ASP A 101 18.18 -13.88 2.01
N SER A 102 18.97 -14.03 3.07
CA SER A 102 20.42 -13.81 3.05
C SER A 102 21.19 -14.81 2.20
N THR A 103 20.55 -15.90 1.76
CA THR A 103 21.20 -16.94 0.95
C THR A 103 21.30 -16.56 -0.53
N VAL A 104 20.65 -15.46 -0.92
CA VAL A 104 20.54 -14.98 -2.29
C VAL A 104 21.75 -14.13 -2.62
N THR A 105 22.44 -14.52 -3.68
CA THR A 105 23.60 -13.77 -4.18
C THR A 105 23.38 -13.24 -5.60
N GLU A 106 22.33 -13.69 -6.27
CA GLU A 106 22.00 -13.27 -7.64
C GLU A 106 21.22 -11.95 -7.60
N VAL A 107 21.70 -10.97 -8.37
CA VAL A 107 21.06 -9.67 -8.53
C VAL A 107 19.96 -9.81 -9.58
N THR A 108 18.75 -9.34 -9.26
CA THR A 108 17.66 -9.22 -10.23
C THR A 108 17.54 -7.76 -10.66
N ASP A 109 17.60 -7.53 -11.98
CA ASP A 109 17.43 -6.20 -12.57
C ASP A 109 15.94 -5.87 -12.75
N TRP A 110 15.49 -4.84 -12.04
CA TRP A 110 14.14 -4.31 -12.07
C TRP A 110 14.06 -2.91 -12.67
N THR A 111 15.10 -2.47 -13.36
CA THR A 111 15.09 -1.23 -14.15
C THR A 111 13.86 -1.21 -15.05
N GLY A 112 13.15 -0.08 -15.03
CA GLY A 112 11.78 -0.05 -15.50
C GLY A 112 11.14 1.32 -15.54
N SER A 113 9.84 1.32 -15.84
CA SER A 113 9.02 2.51 -15.95
C SER A 113 7.57 2.29 -15.51
N LEU A 114 6.94 3.40 -15.13
CA LEU A 114 5.50 3.52 -14.93
C LEU A 114 5.04 4.67 -15.81
N ALA A 115 4.02 4.46 -16.62
CA ALA A 115 3.54 5.45 -17.56
C ALA A 115 2.01 5.49 -17.65
N ILE A 116 1.42 6.67 -17.53
CA ILE A 116 -0.01 6.89 -17.69
C ILE A 116 -0.30 7.48 -19.06
N SER A 117 -1.27 6.93 -19.79
CA SER A 117 -1.56 7.39 -21.16
C SER A 117 -2.13 8.81 -21.22
N ARG A 118 -2.71 9.29 -20.12
CA ARG A 118 -3.22 10.65 -19.95
C ARG A 118 -3.32 11.00 -18.47
N GLY A 119 -2.61 12.04 -18.06
CA GLY A 119 -2.67 12.56 -16.69
C GLY A 119 -1.31 12.95 -16.17
N VAL A 120 -1.17 12.90 -14.85
CA VAL A 120 0.07 13.18 -14.13
C VAL A 120 0.30 12.11 -13.08
N GLU A 121 1.56 11.69 -12.94
CA GLU A 121 2.05 10.78 -11.93
C GLU A 121 2.92 11.54 -10.94
N ILE A 122 2.66 11.38 -9.63
CA ILE A 122 3.43 12.01 -8.55
C ILE A 122 3.96 10.92 -7.63
N ILE A 123 5.28 10.74 -7.63
CA ILE A 123 5.96 9.86 -6.69
C ILE A 123 5.80 10.45 -5.30
N ARG A 124 5.30 9.64 -4.38
CA ARG A 124 5.21 9.99 -2.96
C ARG A 124 6.36 9.40 -2.18
N ARG A 125 6.74 8.17 -2.52
CA ARG A 125 7.76 7.42 -1.79
C ARG A 125 8.54 6.49 -2.71
N VAL A 126 9.80 6.32 -2.37
CA VAL A 126 10.61 5.17 -2.77
C VAL A 126 10.65 4.20 -1.59
N ILE A 127 10.56 2.91 -1.89
CA ILE A 127 10.45 1.84 -0.90
C ILE A 127 11.75 1.06 -1.02
N ARG A 128 12.61 1.15 0.00
CA ARG A 128 13.79 0.28 0.19
C ARG A 128 14.88 0.27 -0.89
N PHE A 129 14.91 1.27 -1.76
CA PHE A 129 15.95 1.40 -2.79
C PHE A 129 17.35 1.15 -2.21
N GLU A 130 18.05 0.16 -2.77
CA GLU A 130 19.40 -0.23 -2.37
C GLU A 130 20.44 0.79 -2.88
N PRO A 131 21.69 0.79 -2.36
CA PRO A 131 22.74 1.66 -2.88
C PRO A 131 23.01 1.42 -4.38
N GLY A 132 22.64 2.40 -5.21
CA GLY A 132 22.73 2.31 -6.67
C GLY A 132 21.38 2.40 -7.37
N ASP A 133 20.29 2.35 -6.60
CA ASP A 133 18.94 2.51 -7.11
C ASP A 133 18.52 3.99 -7.06
N TYR A 134 17.81 4.43 -8.10
CA TYR A 134 17.38 5.81 -8.22
C TYR A 134 16.24 5.98 -9.23
N ILE A 135 15.43 7.01 -9.00
CA ILE A 135 14.51 7.53 -10.00
C ILE A 135 15.31 8.34 -11.02
N LEU A 136 15.12 8.09 -12.31
CA LEU A 136 15.75 8.87 -13.39
C LEU A 136 15.22 10.31 -13.39
N GLU A 137 15.95 11.21 -14.04
CA GLU A 137 15.54 12.62 -14.16
C GLU A 137 14.15 12.73 -14.82
N ARG A 138 13.19 13.31 -14.10
CA ARG A 138 11.82 13.47 -14.58
C ARG A 138 11.68 14.70 -15.46
N THR A 139 11.32 14.50 -16.73
CA THR A 139 11.00 15.57 -17.69
C THR A 139 9.56 15.51 -18.21
N ASP A 140 8.89 14.38 -18.02
CA ASP A 140 7.51 14.14 -18.42
C ASP A 140 6.67 13.81 -17.17
N PRO A 141 5.58 14.57 -16.89
CA PRO A 141 4.71 14.27 -15.76
C PRO A 141 3.96 12.94 -15.88
N ALA A 142 3.85 12.35 -17.08
CA ALA A 142 3.14 11.10 -17.33
C ALA A 142 4.05 9.87 -17.37
N LEU A 143 5.34 10.04 -17.08
CA LEU A 143 6.34 8.97 -17.07
C LEU A 143 7.20 9.05 -15.82
N ILE A 144 7.40 7.90 -15.18
CA ILE A 144 8.38 7.67 -14.13
C ILE A 144 9.30 6.56 -14.64
N GLU A 145 10.60 6.79 -14.61
CA GLU A 145 11.62 5.78 -14.93
C GLU A 145 12.54 5.58 -13.72
N TRP A 146 13.02 4.36 -13.51
CA TRP A 146 13.96 4.05 -12.42
C TRP A 146 15.00 3.02 -12.83
N HIS A 147 16.13 3.05 -12.13
CA HIS A 147 17.11 1.98 -12.07
C HIS A 147 17.00 1.31 -10.69
N SER A 148 16.75 0.00 -10.66
CA SER A 148 16.58 -0.77 -9.41
C SER A 148 17.16 -2.16 -9.56
N LEU A 149 18.05 -2.54 -8.64
CA LEU A 149 18.71 -3.85 -8.61
C LEU A 149 18.52 -4.47 -7.23
N THR A 150 17.67 -5.50 -7.13
CA THR A 150 17.39 -6.13 -5.83
C THR A 150 18.18 -7.42 -5.66
N THR A 151 18.56 -7.75 -4.43
CA THR A 151 19.15 -9.05 -4.08
C THR A 151 18.33 -9.82 -3.05
N VAL A 152 18.57 -9.54 -1.77
CA VAL A 152 18.03 -10.25 -0.61
C VAL A 152 16.68 -9.71 -0.15
N HIS A 153 16.24 -8.59 -0.71
CA HIS A 153 15.07 -7.81 -0.32
C HIS A 153 14.18 -7.42 -1.51
N ASN A 154 13.35 -6.41 -1.31
CA ASN A 154 12.40 -5.87 -2.26
C ASN A 154 12.58 -4.36 -2.32
N ASP A 155 12.21 -3.78 -3.45
CA ASP A 155 12.09 -2.35 -3.68
C ASP A 155 10.65 -1.98 -4.03
N GLY A 156 10.38 -0.70 -4.24
CA GLY A 156 9.10 -0.27 -4.79
C GLY A 156 8.93 1.24 -4.88
N ILE A 157 7.77 1.64 -5.39
CA ILE A 157 7.32 3.04 -5.41
C ILE A 157 5.86 3.14 -4.99
N ALA A 158 5.50 4.29 -4.42
CA ALA A 158 4.11 4.69 -4.17
C ALA A 158 3.82 5.97 -4.94
N VAL A 159 2.78 5.95 -5.78
CA VAL A 159 2.50 6.98 -6.77
C VAL A 159 1.03 7.40 -6.69
N ASP A 160 0.82 8.71 -6.67
CA ASP A 160 -0.50 9.31 -6.89
C ASP A 160 -0.70 9.59 -8.38
N LEU A 161 -1.87 9.23 -8.91
CA LEU A 161 -2.24 9.46 -10.31
C LEU A 161 -3.39 10.45 -10.37
N PHE A 162 -3.24 11.49 -11.19
CA PHE A 162 -4.27 12.48 -11.44
C PHE A 162 -4.69 12.43 -12.92
N VAL A 163 -5.95 12.11 -13.17
CA VAL A 163 -6.50 11.93 -14.52
C VAL A 163 -7.47 13.07 -14.81
N PRO A 164 -7.16 13.97 -15.77
CA PRO A 164 -8.05 15.07 -16.10
C PRO A 164 -9.38 14.54 -16.65
N ARG A 165 -10.47 15.17 -16.24
CA ARG A 165 -11.78 14.89 -16.83
C ARG A 165 -11.81 15.43 -18.28
N PRO A 166 -12.37 14.68 -19.24
CA PRO A 166 -12.61 15.20 -20.58
C PRO A 166 -13.43 16.48 -20.50
N LYS A 167 -12.88 17.61 -20.97
CA LYS A 167 -13.63 18.88 -21.03
C LYS A 167 -14.65 18.77 -22.16
N PRO A 168 -15.92 19.12 -21.92
CA PRO A 168 -16.90 19.18 -23.00
C PRO A 168 -16.47 20.23 -24.02
N ILE A 169 -16.69 19.91 -25.29
CA ILE A 169 -16.64 20.88 -26.38
C ILE A 169 -18.04 21.49 -26.46
N LEU A 170 -18.12 22.78 -26.14
CA LEU A 170 -19.34 23.56 -26.25
C LEU A 170 -19.41 24.14 -27.66
N ASP A 171 -20.38 23.68 -28.44
CA ASP A 171 -20.73 24.29 -29.72
C ASP A 171 -22.00 25.12 -29.53
N SER A 172 -21.94 26.42 -29.78
CA SER A 172 -23.07 27.32 -29.60
C SER A 172 -23.58 27.83 -30.94
N ILE A 173 -24.84 27.57 -31.24
CA ILE A 173 -25.53 28.08 -32.42
C ILE A 173 -26.62 29.08 -32.02
N LEU A 174 -26.69 30.21 -32.70
CA LEU A 174 -27.77 31.19 -32.55
C LEU A 174 -28.86 30.88 -33.57
N ILE A 175 -30.05 30.56 -33.08
CA ILE A 175 -31.22 30.29 -33.92
C ILE A 175 -32.17 31.48 -33.79
N PRO A 176 -32.57 32.12 -34.91
CA PRO A 176 -33.61 33.13 -34.87
C PRO A 176 -34.97 32.44 -34.68
N GLU A 177 -35.68 32.80 -33.62
CA GLU A 177 -37.10 32.47 -33.46
C GLU A 177 -37.92 33.74 -33.70
N VAL A 178 -38.99 33.62 -34.47
CA VAL A 178 -39.94 34.71 -34.71
C VAL A 178 -41.13 34.50 -33.79
N ASP A 179 -41.44 35.48 -32.95
CA ASP A 179 -42.53 35.39 -31.99
C ASP A 179 -43.91 35.66 -32.62
N SER A 180 -44.98 35.59 -31.83
CA SER A 180 -46.36 35.82 -32.31
C SER A 180 -46.64 37.26 -32.76
N LEU A 181 -45.73 38.20 -32.47
CA LEU A 181 -45.82 39.61 -32.84
C LEU A 181 -44.91 39.94 -34.05
N ASP A 182 -44.28 38.92 -34.65
CA ASP A 182 -43.34 39.03 -35.78
C ASP A 182 -41.97 39.65 -35.39
N ASP A 183 -41.63 39.63 -34.09
CA ASP A 183 -40.33 40.06 -33.58
C ASP A 183 -39.33 38.89 -33.61
N THR A 184 -38.09 39.12 -34.07
CA THR A 184 -37.02 38.11 -34.00
C THR A 184 -36.33 38.12 -32.64
N ILE A 185 -36.40 37.00 -31.92
CA ILE A 185 -35.56 36.70 -30.77
C ILE A 185 -34.43 35.75 -31.18
N TRP A 186 -33.26 35.91 -30.56
CA TRP A 186 -32.12 35.02 -30.78
C TRP A 186 -32.04 34.02 -29.63
N VAL A 187 -32.19 32.74 -29.95
CA VAL A 187 -32.03 31.65 -28.99
C VAL A 187 -30.65 31.04 -29.16
N THR A 188 -29.85 31.06 -28.09
CA THR A 188 -28.57 30.34 -28.05
C THR A 188 -28.82 28.88 -27.69
N VAL A 189 -28.59 27.98 -28.64
CA VAL A 189 -28.55 26.54 -28.39
C VAL A 189 -27.09 26.16 -28.15
N ILE A 190 -26.82 25.55 -27.00
CA ILE A 190 -25.50 25.04 -26.64
C ILE A 190 -25.54 23.53 -26.79
N ASP A 191 -24.88 23.00 -27.82
CA ASP A 191 -24.60 21.59 -27.96
C ASP A 191 -23.33 21.24 -27.17
N THR A 192 -23.41 20.20 -26.36
CA THR A 192 -22.31 19.75 -25.51
C THR A 192 -21.87 18.39 -26.00
N THR A 193 -20.77 18.35 -26.74
CA THR A 193 -20.17 17.09 -27.19
C THR A 193 -18.95 16.78 -26.34
N TYR A 194 -18.82 15.53 -25.91
CA TYR A 194 -17.60 15.04 -25.27
C TYR A 194 -16.76 14.36 -26.34
N PRO A 195 -15.48 14.71 -26.50
CA PRO A 195 -14.63 13.97 -27.41
C PRO A 195 -14.61 12.50 -26.99
N GLU A 196 -14.79 11.58 -27.94
CA GLU A 196 -14.48 10.18 -27.71
C GLU A 196 -12.97 10.09 -27.44
N LEU A 197 -12.63 9.90 -26.17
CA LEU A 197 -11.26 9.76 -25.75
C LEU A 197 -10.98 8.30 -25.49
N GLU A 198 -9.82 7.86 -25.95
CA GLU A 198 -9.28 6.56 -25.59
C GLU A 198 -9.27 6.41 -24.05
N PRO A 199 -9.62 5.22 -23.53
CA PRO A 199 -9.53 4.90 -22.12
C PRO A 199 -8.14 5.22 -21.56
N VAL A 200 -8.09 5.74 -20.34
CA VAL A 200 -6.82 5.96 -19.66
C VAL A 200 -6.28 4.63 -19.17
N THR A 201 -5.00 4.40 -19.40
CA THR A 201 -4.28 3.19 -19.02
C THR A 201 -3.03 3.56 -18.26
N LEU A 202 -2.60 2.67 -17.36
CA LEU A 202 -1.34 2.75 -16.63
C LEU A 202 -0.49 1.54 -17.02
N THR A 203 0.68 1.77 -17.59
CA THR A 203 1.61 0.72 -17.98
C THR A 203 2.75 0.65 -16.97
N PHE A 204 2.97 -0.52 -16.39
CA PHE A 204 4.10 -0.84 -15.52
C PHE A 204 5.04 -1.78 -16.27
N GLU A 205 6.32 -1.44 -16.35
CA GLU A 205 7.35 -2.23 -17.01
C GLU A 205 8.60 -2.34 -16.12
N THR A 206 9.17 -3.53 -16.07
CA THR A 206 10.45 -3.86 -15.44
C THR A 206 11.14 -4.91 -16.29
N GLY A 207 12.42 -5.19 -16.03
CA GLY A 207 13.14 -6.29 -16.67
C GLY A 207 12.34 -7.61 -16.77
N PRO A 208 11.80 -8.16 -15.66
CA PRO A 208 11.13 -9.45 -15.68
C PRO A 208 9.59 -9.40 -15.83
N TYR A 209 8.95 -8.23 -15.75
CA TYR A 209 7.48 -8.13 -15.75
C TYR A 209 6.97 -6.85 -16.40
N SER A 210 5.92 -6.97 -17.22
CA SER A 210 5.19 -5.85 -17.83
C SER A 210 3.69 -6.11 -17.79
N TYR A 211 2.90 -5.06 -17.48
CA TYR A 211 1.45 -5.11 -17.50
C TYR A 211 0.83 -3.72 -17.70
N THR A 212 -0.30 -3.66 -18.41
CA THR A 212 -1.09 -2.44 -18.60
C THR A 212 -2.42 -2.58 -17.90
N PHE A 213 -2.69 -1.70 -16.93
CA PHE A 213 -3.93 -1.61 -16.19
C PHE A 213 -4.87 -0.58 -16.83
N SER A 214 -6.15 -0.91 -16.88
CA SER A 214 -7.22 0.08 -17.02
C SER A 214 -7.45 0.83 -15.70
N MET A 215 -8.02 2.04 -15.76
CA MET A 215 -8.39 2.76 -14.54
C MET A 215 -9.45 2.03 -13.72
N GLU A 216 -10.29 1.20 -14.35
CA GLU A 216 -11.30 0.38 -13.67
C GLU A 216 -10.65 -0.71 -12.81
N GLU A 217 -9.66 -1.42 -13.35
CA GLU A 217 -8.89 -2.42 -12.60
C GLU A 217 -8.17 -1.78 -11.40
N LEU A 218 -7.63 -0.56 -11.58
CA LEU A 218 -6.97 0.17 -10.51
C LEU A 218 -7.89 0.51 -9.33
N VAL A 219 -9.22 0.53 -9.47
CA VAL A 219 -10.10 0.88 -8.34
C VAL A 219 -10.02 -0.14 -7.20
N SER A 220 -9.78 -1.40 -7.53
CA SER A 220 -9.76 -2.53 -6.59
C SER A 220 -8.53 -3.42 -6.73
N LEU A 221 -7.43 -2.89 -7.27
CA LEU A 221 -6.23 -3.68 -7.54
C LEU A 221 -5.54 -4.11 -6.25
N ASP A 222 -5.66 -5.38 -5.88
CA ASP A 222 -4.92 -6.02 -4.78
C ASP A 222 -4.43 -7.38 -5.29
N THR A 223 -3.21 -7.38 -5.83
CA THR A 223 -2.67 -8.57 -6.50
C THR A 223 -1.19 -8.79 -6.18
N ILE A 224 -0.83 -10.06 -6.13
CA ILE A 224 0.54 -10.54 -5.97
C ILE A 224 0.83 -11.40 -7.19
N VAL A 225 1.76 -10.93 -8.00
CA VAL A 225 2.24 -11.60 -9.21
C VAL A 225 3.53 -12.33 -8.87
N ILE A 226 3.51 -13.65 -8.93
CA ILE A 226 4.69 -14.48 -8.70
C ILE A 226 5.41 -14.65 -10.04
N ILE A 227 6.65 -14.15 -10.12
CA ILE A 227 7.48 -14.22 -11.33
C ILE A 227 8.24 -15.55 -11.37
N ASP A 228 8.94 -15.86 -10.28
CA ASP A 228 9.67 -17.10 -10.09
C ASP A 228 9.54 -17.61 -8.63
N ASP A 229 10.39 -18.53 -8.20
CA ASP A 229 10.33 -19.15 -6.87
C ASP A 229 10.54 -18.15 -5.71
N SER A 230 10.98 -16.92 -5.97
CA SER A 230 11.26 -15.94 -4.91
C SER A 230 10.94 -14.49 -5.26
N ASN A 231 10.98 -14.14 -6.54
CA ASN A 231 10.66 -12.80 -7.03
C ASN A 231 9.16 -12.66 -7.28
N VAL A 232 8.62 -11.55 -6.78
CA VAL A 232 7.21 -11.19 -6.98
C VAL A 232 7.09 -9.72 -7.32
N VAL A 233 5.96 -9.35 -7.89
CA VAL A 233 5.49 -7.96 -7.97
C VAL A 233 4.16 -7.87 -7.27
N VAL A 234 4.02 -6.92 -6.38
CA VAL A 234 2.80 -6.69 -5.60
C VAL A 234 2.25 -5.33 -5.93
N PHE A 235 0.98 -5.29 -6.30
CA PHE A 235 0.28 -4.05 -6.61
C PHE A 235 -0.87 -3.82 -5.66
N HIS A 236 -0.95 -2.58 -5.18
CA HIS A 236 -2.09 -2.03 -4.47
C HIS A 236 -2.55 -0.75 -5.15
N GLY A 237 -3.65 -0.82 -5.89
CA GLY A 237 -4.27 0.32 -6.56
C GLY A 237 -5.66 0.60 -6.03
N PHE A 238 -6.00 1.88 -5.83
CA PHE A 238 -7.38 2.27 -5.53
C PHE A 238 -7.69 3.69 -5.97
N LYS A 239 -8.98 3.97 -6.15
CA LYS A 239 -9.46 5.34 -6.37
C LYS A 239 -9.57 6.08 -5.04
N LEU A 240 -9.09 7.31 -5.03
CA LEU A 240 -9.15 8.22 -3.91
C LEU A 240 -10.22 9.30 -4.15
N ASP A 241 -11.24 9.28 -3.31
CA ASP A 241 -12.11 10.45 -3.12
C ASP A 241 -11.32 11.59 -2.47
N ARG A 242 -11.62 12.83 -2.87
CA ARG A 242 -10.94 14.04 -2.37
C ARG A 242 -11.27 14.36 -0.92
N PHE A 243 -12.43 13.92 -0.44
CA PHE A 243 -12.88 14.09 0.95
C PHE A 243 -13.02 12.76 1.70
N PRO A 244 -11.98 11.90 1.77
CA PRO A 244 -12.20 10.57 2.27
C PRO A 244 -12.03 10.52 3.78
N CYS A 245 -12.79 9.62 4.40
CA CYS A 245 -12.45 9.13 5.73
C CYS A 245 -10.98 8.67 5.76
N PRO A 246 -10.30 8.76 6.91
CA PRO A 246 -8.95 8.22 7.04
C PRO A 246 -8.93 6.77 6.55
N ARG A 247 -8.03 6.48 5.62
CA ARG A 247 -7.82 5.15 5.04
C ARG A 247 -6.35 4.97 4.69
N GLY A 248 -5.96 3.74 4.40
CA GLY A 248 -4.60 3.43 3.98
C GLY A 248 -4.35 1.94 3.87
N PHE A 249 -3.10 1.57 4.12
CA PHE A 249 -2.60 0.21 3.95
C PHE A 249 -2.06 -0.35 5.25
N LEU A 250 -1.98 -1.67 5.30
CA LEU A 250 -1.22 -2.40 6.30
C LEU A 250 -0.42 -3.49 5.62
N SER A 251 0.77 -3.76 6.12
CA SER A 251 1.66 -4.81 5.62
C SER A 251 2.49 -5.35 6.76
N GLY A 252 2.86 -6.62 6.69
CA GLY A 252 3.72 -7.19 7.71
C GLY A 252 3.95 -8.68 7.52
N ARG A 253 4.34 -9.32 8.61
CA ARG A 253 4.68 -10.74 8.67
C ARG A 253 3.83 -11.44 9.71
N TRP A 254 3.52 -12.70 9.42
CA TRP A 254 2.86 -13.58 10.36
C TRP A 254 3.71 -14.85 10.52
N GLY A 255 3.54 -15.54 11.63
CA GLY A 255 4.17 -16.83 11.88
C GLY A 255 3.82 -17.37 13.25
N TYR A 256 4.60 -18.34 13.72
CA TYR A 256 4.43 -18.92 15.05
C TYR A 256 5.62 -18.54 15.94
N ASN A 257 5.35 -18.27 17.22
CA ASN A 257 6.38 -18.02 18.24
C ASN A 257 6.95 -19.36 18.77
N GLU A 258 7.80 -19.30 19.80
CA GLU A 258 8.41 -20.50 20.40
C GLU A 258 7.41 -21.42 21.11
N GLU A 259 6.22 -20.90 21.43
CA GLU A 259 5.12 -21.61 22.10
C GLU A 259 4.09 -22.17 21.09
N ASP A 260 4.40 -22.11 19.79
CA ASP A 260 3.50 -22.49 18.68
C ASP A 260 2.20 -21.67 18.62
N GLU A 261 2.25 -20.43 19.14
CA GLU A 261 1.15 -19.48 19.05
C GLU A 261 1.27 -18.63 17.78
N GLY A 262 0.16 -18.44 17.07
CA GLY A 262 0.12 -17.58 15.87
C GLY A 262 0.30 -16.12 16.24
N VAL A 263 1.30 -15.46 15.67
CA VAL A 263 1.64 -14.05 15.87
C VAL A 263 1.72 -13.30 14.55
N PHE A 264 1.35 -12.02 14.55
CA PHE A 264 1.58 -11.13 13.41
C PHE A 264 2.06 -9.75 13.87
N ARG A 265 2.88 -9.11 13.04
CA ARG A 265 3.39 -7.75 13.25
C ARG A 265 3.60 -7.04 11.93
N GLY A 266 3.48 -5.71 11.92
CA GLY A 266 3.58 -4.95 10.68
C GLY A 266 3.47 -3.44 10.87
N THR A 267 3.40 -2.75 9.73
CA THR A 267 3.29 -1.30 9.65
C THR A 267 1.87 -0.88 9.29
N TRP A 268 1.45 0.24 9.85
CA TRP A 268 0.19 0.91 9.56
C TRP A 268 0.48 2.16 8.73
N MET A 269 0.04 2.17 7.48
CA MET A 269 0.37 3.20 6.49
C MET A 269 -0.87 4.02 6.14
N SER A 270 -0.71 5.34 5.98
CA SER A 270 -1.75 6.23 5.47
C SER A 270 -2.08 5.96 4.00
N LYS A 271 -3.12 6.62 3.48
CA LYS A 271 -3.49 6.59 2.05
C LYS A 271 -2.39 7.02 1.08
N ARG A 272 -1.34 7.72 1.56
CA ARG A 272 -0.18 8.14 0.75
C ARG A 272 1.04 7.23 0.96
N GLY A 273 0.86 6.06 1.57
CA GLY A 273 1.95 5.13 1.90
C GLY A 273 2.82 5.54 3.09
N ARG A 274 2.68 6.75 3.64
CA ARG A 274 3.43 7.17 4.82
C ARG A 274 3.08 6.31 6.04
N ILE A 275 4.08 5.75 6.68
CA ILE A 275 3.93 4.98 7.91
C ILE A 275 3.46 5.91 9.02
N SER A 276 2.28 5.59 9.55
CA SER A 276 1.61 6.34 10.62
C SER A 276 1.67 5.59 11.95
N GLY A 277 2.05 4.32 11.93
CA GLY A 277 2.08 3.47 13.11
C GLY A 277 2.55 2.05 12.85
N TYR A 278 2.40 1.23 13.89
CA TYR A 278 2.76 -0.17 13.92
C TYR A 278 1.57 -0.98 14.40
N LEU A 279 1.52 -2.26 14.02
CA LEU A 279 0.52 -3.20 14.52
C LEU A 279 1.19 -4.50 14.99
N LYS A 280 0.61 -5.11 16.02
CA LYS A 280 1.00 -6.42 16.56
C LYS A 280 -0.26 -7.17 17.01
N GLY A 281 -0.26 -8.48 16.87
CA GLY A 281 -1.42 -9.30 17.20
C GLY A 281 -1.13 -10.80 17.24
N HIS A 282 -2.19 -11.55 17.54
CA HIS A 282 -2.24 -13.00 17.52
C HIS A 282 -3.35 -13.51 16.61
N TYR A 283 -3.19 -14.72 16.10
CA TYR A 283 -4.21 -15.40 15.33
C TYR A 283 -4.27 -16.88 15.71
N GLY A 284 -5.42 -17.51 15.55
CA GLY A 284 -5.60 -18.92 15.85
C GLY A 284 -7.05 -19.36 15.75
N GLU A 285 -7.36 -20.50 16.37
CA GLU A 285 -8.70 -21.06 16.46
C GLU A 285 -9.24 -20.86 17.88
N ASN A 286 -10.40 -20.23 18.02
CA ASN A 286 -11.03 -20.01 19.33
C ASN A 286 -11.76 -21.27 19.82
N SER A 287 -12.40 -21.21 21.00
CA SER A 287 -13.13 -22.34 21.57
C SER A 287 -14.32 -22.85 20.72
N ASP A 288 -14.83 -22.01 19.81
CA ASP A 288 -15.90 -22.36 18.86
C ASP A 288 -15.38 -22.98 17.55
N GLY A 289 -14.07 -23.10 17.38
CA GLY A 289 -13.47 -23.59 16.13
C GLY A 289 -13.33 -22.52 15.03
N LEU A 290 -13.54 -21.24 15.36
CA LEU A 290 -13.44 -20.13 14.42
C LEU A 290 -12.00 -19.62 14.31
N LYS A 291 -11.55 -19.43 13.08
CA LYS A 291 -10.25 -18.82 12.75
C LYS A 291 -10.31 -17.31 12.94
N VAL A 292 -9.79 -16.84 14.06
CA VAL A 292 -9.86 -15.44 14.50
C VAL A 292 -8.48 -14.81 14.58
N PHE A 293 -8.44 -13.49 14.46
CA PHE A 293 -7.25 -12.70 14.79
C PHE A 293 -7.62 -11.54 15.70
N PHE A 294 -6.70 -11.19 16.59
CA PHE A 294 -6.77 -10.04 17.48
C PHE A 294 -5.47 -9.27 17.42
N GLY A 295 -5.53 -7.96 17.57
CA GLY A 295 -4.33 -7.16 17.66
C GLY A 295 -4.61 -5.76 18.13
N LYS A 296 -3.55 -4.96 18.08
CA LYS A 296 -3.55 -3.55 18.42
C LYS A 296 -2.69 -2.81 17.42
N TRP A 297 -3.07 -1.58 17.12
CA TRP A 297 -2.23 -0.66 16.40
C TRP A 297 -1.94 0.58 17.24
N ILE A 298 -0.70 1.04 17.11
CA ILE A 298 -0.13 2.18 17.82
C ILE A 298 0.41 3.16 16.79
N SER A 299 0.42 4.44 17.11
CA SER A 299 1.10 5.45 16.30
C SER A 299 2.61 5.20 16.24
N SER A 300 3.32 5.95 15.38
CA SER A 300 4.78 5.87 15.28
C SER A 300 5.52 6.20 16.58
N ASN A 301 4.91 6.96 17.49
CA ASN A 301 5.47 7.26 18.82
C ASN A 301 4.97 6.32 19.93
N GLY A 302 4.23 5.26 19.58
CA GLY A 302 3.78 4.22 20.52
C GLY A 302 2.46 4.51 21.24
N LYS A 303 1.77 5.61 20.93
CA LYS A 303 0.45 5.89 21.49
C LYS A 303 -0.58 4.89 20.95
N PHE A 304 -1.46 4.38 21.81
CA PHE A 304 -2.59 3.55 21.38
C PHE A 304 -3.51 4.32 20.45
N GLU A 305 -3.90 3.68 19.34
CA GLU A 305 -4.86 4.24 18.38
C GLU A 305 -6.07 3.32 18.13
N GLY A 306 -5.94 1.99 18.29
CA GLY A 306 -7.09 1.10 18.26
C GLY A 306 -6.77 -0.39 18.40
N PHE A 307 -7.82 -1.18 18.64
CA PHE A 307 -7.80 -2.64 18.57
C PHE A 307 -8.18 -3.13 17.17
N LEU A 308 -7.69 -4.30 16.82
CA LEU A 308 -7.99 -5.03 15.58
C LEU A 308 -8.64 -6.35 15.97
N LYS A 309 -9.74 -6.71 15.31
CA LYS A 309 -10.41 -8.00 15.53
C LYS A 309 -11.09 -8.48 14.26
N GLY A 310 -10.94 -9.75 13.93
CA GLY A 310 -11.61 -10.30 12.75
C GLY A 310 -11.40 -11.78 12.57
N ILE A 311 -11.64 -12.23 11.34
CA ILE A 311 -11.51 -13.62 10.91
C ILE A 311 -10.54 -13.74 9.73
N TYR A 312 -9.96 -14.92 9.58
CA TYR A 312 -9.11 -15.25 8.45
C TYR A 312 -9.46 -16.62 7.87
N GLY A 313 -9.14 -16.83 6.61
CA GLY A 313 -9.46 -18.06 5.91
C GLY A 313 -8.58 -18.31 4.71
N GLN A 314 -8.64 -19.54 4.21
CA GLN A 314 -8.09 -19.84 2.90
C GLN A 314 -8.98 -19.23 1.82
N HIS A 315 -8.42 -18.84 0.68
CA HIS A 315 -9.21 -18.33 -0.43
C HIS A 315 -10.19 -19.42 -0.91
N PRO A 316 -11.49 -19.11 -1.07
CA PRO A 316 -12.54 -20.10 -1.32
C PRO A 316 -12.47 -20.84 -2.68
N ASN A 317 -11.39 -20.72 -3.45
CA ASN A 317 -11.33 -21.30 -4.80
C ASN A 317 -10.98 -22.80 -4.77
N TYR A 318 -11.98 -23.61 -4.40
CA TYR A 318 -12.05 -25.07 -4.55
C TYR A 318 -11.90 -25.59 -6.00
N HIS A 319 -11.77 -24.71 -7.00
CA HIS A 319 -11.64 -25.04 -8.42
C HIS A 319 -10.29 -24.63 -9.04
N ALA A 320 -9.38 -24.07 -8.26
CA ALA A 320 -8.05 -23.74 -8.75
C ALA A 320 -7.27 -25.07 -8.93
N ASN A 321 -6.57 -25.24 -10.06
CA ASN A 321 -5.72 -26.42 -10.28
C ASN A 321 -4.63 -26.53 -9.19
N GLU A 322 -3.98 -27.69 -9.05
CA GLU A 322 -2.98 -27.94 -7.99
C GLU A 322 -1.85 -26.86 -7.96
N HIS A 323 -1.50 -26.30 -9.11
CA HIS A 323 -0.54 -25.19 -9.23
C HIS A 323 -1.07 -23.88 -8.64
N ALA A 324 -2.33 -23.55 -8.87
CA ALA A 324 -2.97 -22.38 -8.28
C ALA A 324 -3.23 -22.55 -6.78
N PHE A 325 -3.45 -23.79 -6.29
CA PHE A 325 -3.58 -24.05 -4.86
C PHE A 325 -2.28 -23.82 -4.10
N ARG A 326 -1.13 -24.24 -4.66
CA ARG A 326 0.21 -23.94 -4.11
C ARG A 326 0.55 -22.45 -4.09
N ARG A 327 -0.19 -21.64 -4.87
CA ARG A 327 -0.06 -20.18 -4.95
C ARG A 327 -1.23 -19.44 -4.30
N SER A 328 -2.20 -20.17 -3.72
CA SER A 328 -3.39 -19.57 -3.13
C SER A 328 -3.01 -18.87 -1.83
N THR A 329 -3.07 -17.56 -1.85
CA THR A 329 -2.99 -16.73 -0.64
C THR A 329 -4.29 -16.90 0.14
N GLY A 330 -4.23 -16.79 1.47
CA GLY A 330 -5.43 -16.67 2.29
C GLY A 330 -5.92 -15.22 2.34
N TRP A 331 -7.05 -15.01 3.00
CA TRP A 331 -7.66 -13.69 3.21
C TRP A 331 -7.88 -13.44 4.70
N PHE A 332 -7.95 -12.17 5.08
CA PHE A 332 -8.40 -11.75 6.39
C PHE A 332 -9.35 -10.55 6.26
N ALA A 333 -10.30 -10.43 7.18
CA ALA A 333 -11.19 -9.28 7.28
C ALA A 333 -11.63 -9.06 8.74
N GLY A 334 -11.78 -7.80 9.14
CA GLY A 334 -12.12 -7.45 10.51
C GLY A 334 -12.50 -5.99 10.72
N GLY A 335 -12.80 -5.66 11.97
CA GLY A 335 -13.08 -4.31 12.44
C GLY A 335 -11.87 -3.67 13.15
N ILE A 336 -11.91 -2.34 13.24
CA ILE A 336 -11.01 -1.50 14.01
C ILE A 336 -11.85 -0.90 15.14
N PHE A 337 -11.39 -1.03 16.39
CA PHE A 337 -12.16 -0.66 17.57
C PHE A 337 -11.41 0.36 18.42
N ALA A 338 -12.14 1.33 18.96
CA ALA A 338 -11.61 2.29 19.92
C ALA A 338 -11.40 1.66 21.30
N ALA A 339 -10.79 2.41 22.24
CA ALA A 339 -10.52 1.95 23.60
C ALA A 339 -11.76 1.50 24.39
N ASN A 340 -12.94 2.03 24.04
CA ASN A 340 -14.22 1.68 24.65
C ASN A 340 -14.97 0.53 23.95
N GLY A 341 -14.33 -0.13 22.98
CA GLY A 341 -14.92 -1.21 22.19
C GLY A 341 -15.85 -0.76 21.06
N ALA A 342 -16.02 0.54 20.84
CA ALA A 342 -16.79 1.03 19.69
C ALA A 342 -16.03 0.76 18.38
N GLU A 343 -16.69 0.16 17.40
CA GLU A 343 -16.12 -0.03 16.07
C GLU A 343 -16.00 1.32 15.34
N ILE A 344 -14.77 1.69 14.98
CA ILE A 344 -14.42 2.95 14.32
C ILE A 344 -13.90 2.75 12.89
N GLY A 345 -13.86 1.52 12.39
CA GLY A 345 -13.34 1.24 11.06
C GLY A 345 -13.34 -0.24 10.69
N VAL A 346 -12.89 -0.52 9.48
CA VAL A 346 -12.79 -1.87 8.92
C VAL A 346 -11.44 -2.08 8.26
N LEU A 347 -11.02 -3.34 8.16
CA LEU A 347 -9.81 -3.75 7.45
C LEU A 347 -10.02 -5.08 6.75
N LYS A 348 -9.32 -5.29 5.62
CA LYS A 348 -9.26 -6.57 4.92
C LYS A 348 -8.03 -6.68 4.03
N GLY A 349 -7.65 -7.89 3.67
CA GLY A 349 -6.49 -8.12 2.83
C GLY A 349 -6.19 -9.59 2.61
N ARG A 350 -4.94 -9.86 2.22
CA ARG A 350 -4.45 -11.18 1.85
C ARG A 350 -3.20 -11.54 2.64
N TYR A 351 -3.01 -12.84 2.86
CA TYR A 351 -1.79 -13.36 3.47
C TYR A 351 -1.23 -14.53 2.65
N GLY A 352 0.08 -14.65 2.59
CA GLY A 352 0.78 -15.73 1.90
C GLY A 352 1.80 -16.40 2.80
N SER A 353 1.92 -17.72 2.70
CA SER A 353 3.02 -18.49 3.29
C SER A 353 4.05 -18.83 2.22
N ARG A 354 5.33 -18.90 2.59
CA ARG A 354 6.31 -19.61 1.75
C ARG A 354 6.06 -21.13 1.83
N PRO A 355 6.26 -21.91 0.75
CA PRO A 355 6.19 -23.36 0.82
C PRO A 355 7.07 -23.90 1.96
N ASN A 356 6.52 -24.76 2.81
CA ASN A 356 7.22 -25.40 3.95
C ASN A 356 7.72 -24.45 5.04
N LYS A 357 7.11 -23.26 5.22
CA LYS A 357 7.47 -22.33 6.29
C LYS A 357 6.28 -22.03 7.19
N SER A 358 6.51 -22.02 8.50
CA SER A 358 5.61 -21.55 9.55
C SER A 358 5.55 -20.01 9.64
N LYS A 359 6.01 -19.32 8.60
CA LYS A 359 6.14 -17.86 8.54
C LYS A 359 5.71 -17.39 7.15
N GLY A 360 5.13 -16.19 7.09
CA GLY A 360 4.62 -15.61 5.86
C GLY A 360 4.51 -14.09 5.94
N PHE A 361 3.85 -13.53 4.95
CA PHE A 361 3.56 -12.10 4.86
C PHE A 361 2.05 -11.87 4.76
N PHE A 362 1.60 -10.70 5.15
CA PHE A 362 0.25 -10.23 4.91
C PHE A 362 0.28 -8.79 4.42
N GLN A 363 -0.71 -8.41 3.63
CA GLN A 363 -0.94 -7.06 3.18
C GLN A 363 -2.44 -6.81 3.09
N GLY A 364 -2.87 -5.56 3.30
CA GLY A 364 -4.28 -5.21 3.24
C GLY A 364 -4.52 -3.73 3.28
N ARG A 365 -5.80 -3.39 3.38
CA ARG A 365 -6.33 -2.03 3.42
C ARG A 365 -7.13 -1.82 4.69
N TRP A 366 -7.18 -0.58 5.13
CA TRP A 366 -8.02 -0.15 6.23
C TRP A 366 -8.73 1.16 5.90
N LYS A 367 -9.90 1.37 6.52
CA LYS A 367 -10.65 2.62 6.48
C LYS A 367 -11.30 2.83 7.85
N LEU A 368 -11.17 4.05 8.40
CA LEU A 368 -11.94 4.50 9.54
C LEU A 368 -13.30 5.03 9.06
N ARG A 369 -14.34 4.88 9.86
CA ARG A 369 -15.65 5.46 9.61
C ARG A 369 -15.55 6.98 9.78
N CYS A 370 -16.14 7.74 8.87
CA CYS A 370 -16.35 9.17 9.10
C CYS A 370 -17.48 9.32 10.11
N ASN A 371 -17.30 10.18 11.12
CA ASN A 371 -18.39 10.58 12.00
C ASN A 371 -19.42 11.35 11.16
N ASP A 372 -20.58 10.74 10.90
CA ASP A 372 -21.83 11.39 10.47
C ASP A 372 -21.68 12.55 9.46
N ILE A 373 -21.34 12.22 8.22
CA ILE A 373 -22.19 12.75 7.14
C ILE A 373 -23.18 11.62 6.91
N THR A 374 -24.47 11.92 6.98
CA THR A 374 -25.61 11.00 6.84
C THR A 374 -25.67 10.39 5.43
N ASP A 375 -24.61 9.72 5.00
CA ASP A 375 -24.56 8.96 3.77
C ASP A 375 -25.26 7.63 4.02
N THR A 376 -26.55 7.62 3.69
CA THR A 376 -27.32 6.41 3.39
C THR A 376 -26.85 5.70 2.12
N ILE A 377 -25.68 6.06 1.57
CA ILE A 377 -25.07 5.30 0.47
C ILE A 377 -24.60 3.97 1.07
N SER A 378 -25.24 2.90 0.62
CA SER A 378 -25.02 1.53 1.07
C SER A 378 -23.53 1.19 1.09
N ASN A 379 -23.01 0.85 2.27
CA ASN A 379 -21.65 0.35 2.50
C ASN A 379 -21.27 -0.89 1.66
N GLU A 380 -22.17 -1.42 0.84
CA GLU A 380 -21.96 -2.58 -0.03
C GLU A 380 -21.31 -2.23 -1.38
N GLU A 381 -21.36 -0.98 -1.85
CA GLU A 381 -20.79 -0.59 -3.16
C GLU A 381 -19.42 0.09 -3.08
N GLU A 382 -18.98 0.54 -1.89
CA GLU A 382 -17.67 1.15 -1.73
C GLU A 382 -16.56 0.09 -1.65
N GLY A 383 -16.25 -0.54 -2.78
CA GLY A 383 -14.91 -0.99 -3.17
C GLY A 383 -13.98 -1.59 -2.12
N PHE A 384 -14.53 -2.29 -1.13
CA PHE A 384 -13.83 -3.29 -0.34
C PHE A 384 -14.11 -4.63 -0.99
#